data_AF-A0A2P5VNJ4-F1
#
_entry.id   AF-A0A2P5VNJ4-F1
#
_cell.length_a   1.000
_cell.length_b   1.000
_cell.length_c   1.000
_cell.angle_alpha   90.00
_cell.angle_beta   90.00
_cell.angle_gamma   90.00
#
_symmetry.space_group_name_H-M   'P 1'
#
loop_
_entity.id
_entity.type
_entity.pdbx_description
1 polymer ?
#
loop_
_entity_poly.entity_id
_entity_poly.type
_entity_poly.pdbx_seq_one_letter_code
_entity_poly.pdbx_strand_id
1 'polypeptide(L)'
;MPFSKYCRADAMYLKHFSGGIRKGPNTYQCEQKEFQSNYSGFSTNIINIEIPSTRGIDAYPSVSEFSQTNYSSMECGLPTQLSFSAREISDGTFFKAIEDYDSDSKRTLHQLKKSYHDDPVLNPLTPWDRPPIKNVFCIYGVDSRTEVGYYFAPSGKPYPDNWIITDVIYEIEGSLVSRSGNQVEGNPGPASGDETVSSVPYHSLSWCKNWLGPRVNITRAPQSEHDGSDVQVELNVEHHDEDVVPNMTRSPRVKYITYYEDSESIPGKRTAVWELDKANHRNIVRSPALMRELWLQIWHDIHADSPSKFVSKAKRGPLRDDDCYWDYGKARCAWPEYCEYRYVFGDVHLGQSCRLRNSSADALLHYV
;
A
#
# COMPACT_ATOMS: atom_id res chain seq x y z
N MET A 1 5.43 -5.60 -3.26
CA MET A 1 6.51 -6.45 -3.81
C MET A 1 7.76 -6.22 -2.97
N PRO A 2 8.66 -7.21 -2.80
CA PRO A 2 9.89 -7.06 -2.02
C PRO A 2 10.89 -6.25 -2.85
N PHE A 3 10.62 -4.96 -2.98
CA PHE A 3 11.54 -4.06 -3.65
C PHE A 3 12.70 -3.81 -2.70
N SER A 4 13.83 -4.42 -3.00
CA SER A 4 15.07 -4.19 -2.26
C SER A 4 15.80 -3.03 -2.92
N LYS A 5 16.06 -1.96 -2.15
CA LYS A 5 16.91 -0.83 -2.61
C LYS A 5 18.34 -1.26 -2.95
N TYR A 6 18.75 -2.41 -2.41
CA TYR A 6 20.07 -2.99 -2.58
C TYR A 6 20.16 -3.93 -3.78
N CYS A 7 19.06 -4.14 -4.50
CA CYS A 7 19.04 -4.95 -5.70
C CYS A 7 18.75 -4.11 -6.91
N ARG A 8 19.49 -4.37 -7.99
CA ARG A 8 19.32 -3.70 -9.27
C ARG A 8 19.35 -4.73 -10.37
N ALA A 9 18.51 -4.55 -11.38
CA ALA A 9 18.76 -5.17 -12.67
C ALA A 9 19.54 -4.19 -13.53
N ASP A 10 20.51 -4.73 -14.26
CA ASP A 10 21.20 -3.98 -15.28
C ASP A 10 20.22 -3.70 -16.43
N ALA A 11 19.65 -2.49 -16.46
CA ALA A 11 18.66 -2.11 -17.45
C ALA A 11 19.34 -1.86 -18.80
N MET A 12 19.50 -2.91 -19.62
CA MET A 12 19.96 -2.75 -21.01
C MET A 12 19.04 -1.83 -21.84
N TYR A 13 17.80 -1.61 -21.42
CA TYR A 13 16.81 -0.84 -22.18
C TYR A 13 16.89 0.68 -22.01
N LEU A 14 17.65 1.22 -21.04
CA LEU A 14 17.81 2.69 -20.92
C LEU A 14 18.66 3.31 -22.04
N LYS A 15 19.26 2.49 -22.92
CA LYS A 15 20.07 2.92 -24.07
C LYS A 15 19.37 2.88 -25.41
N HIS A 16 18.05 2.68 -25.48
CA HIS A 16 17.37 2.76 -26.79
C HIS A 16 17.30 4.18 -27.41
N PHE A 17 17.76 5.23 -26.69
CA PHE A 17 18.02 6.56 -27.28
C PHE A 17 19.50 6.82 -27.64
N SER A 18 20.43 5.92 -27.32
CA SER A 18 21.84 6.03 -27.70
C SER A 18 22.33 4.69 -28.26
N GLY A 19 22.28 4.57 -29.59
CA GLY A 19 22.53 3.36 -30.36
C GLY A 19 23.73 2.53 -29.89
N GLY A 20 23.43 1.37 -29.31
CA GLY A 20 24.43 0.38 -28.96
C GLY A 20 23.77 -0.87 -28.39
N ILE A 21 23.44 -1.82 -29.26
CA ILE A 21 22.94 -3.15 -28.88
C ILE A 21 24.08 -3.89 -28.17
N ARG A 22 24.05 -3.97 -26.84
CA ARG A 22 24.76 -5.02 -26.10
C ARG A 22 23.76 -6.15 -25.88
N LYS A 23 24.09 -7.35 -26.34
CA LYS A 23 23.35 -8.59 -26.03
C LYS A 23 24.10 -9.28 -24.88
N GLY A 24 23.57 -9.19 -23.67
CA GLY A 24 24.01 -9.97 -22.52
C GLY A 24 22.78 -10.34 -21.68
N PRO A 25 22.77 -11.47 -20.98
CA PRO A 25 21.69 -11.79 -20.07
C PRO A 25 21.64 -10.72 -18.96
N ASN A 26 20.48 -10.12 -18.75
CA ASN A 26 20.27 -9.18 -17.65
C ASN A 26 20.55 -9.92 -16.35
N THR A 27 21.55 -9.46 -15.60
CA THR A 27 21.88 -10.04 -14.30
C THR A 27 21.26 -9.17 -13.23
N TYR A 28 20.34 -9.77 -12.46
CA TYR A 28 19.89 -9.23 -11.19
C TYR A 28 21.06 -9.30 -10.21
N GLN A 29 21.49 -8.15 -9.69
CA GLN A 29 22.60 -8.05 -8.75
C GLN A 29 22.11 -7.39 -7.47
N CYS A 30 22.33 -8.08 -6.35
CA CYS A 30 22.04 -7.58 -5.01
C CYS A 30 23.34 -7.38 -4.24
N GLU A 31 23.42 -6.27 -3.51
CA GLU A 31 24.53 -6.03 -2.60
C GLU A 31 24.50 -7.02 -1.42
N GLN A 32 25.67 -7.38 -0.88
CA GLN A 32 25.78 -8.28 0.27
C GLN A 32 24.98 -7.81 1.50
N LYS A 33 24.76 -6.50 1.64
CA LYS A 33 23.95 -5.92 2.72
C LYS A 33 22.54 -6.46 2.73
N GLU A 34 21.96 -6.75 1.56
CA GLU A 34 20.61 -7.33 1.47
C GLU A 34 20.51 -8.68 2.21
N PHE A 35 21.55 -9.51 2.10
CA PHE A 35 21.55 -10.87 2.68
C PHE A 35 21.87 -10.89 4.17
N GLN A 36 22.33 -9.78 4.74
CA GLN A 36 22.71 -9.69 6.16
C GLN A 36 21.57 -9.20 7.06
N SER A 37 20.46 -8.76 6.47
CA SER A 37 19.39 -8.11 7.18
C SER A 37 18.08 -8.81 6.85
N ASN A 38 17.18 -8.91 7.83
CA ASN A 38 15.81 -9.43 7.68
C ASN A 38 14.94 -8.47 6.82
N TYR A 39 15.46 -7.99 5.69
CA TYR A 39 14.74 -7.15 4.74
C TYR A 39 13.84 -8.01 3.85
N SER A 40 12.92 -8.76 4.45
CA SER A 40 11.75 -9.17 3.67
C SER A 40 10.92 -7.94 3.27
N GLY A 41 11.07 -6.79 3.94
CA GLY A 41 10.27 -5.59 3.69
C GLY A 41 8.77 -5.81 3.95
N PHE A 42 8.43 -6.94 4.56
CA PHE A 42 7.09 -7.39 4.89
C PHE A 42 7.05 -7.74 6.37
N SER A 43 5.88 -7.56 6.97
CA SER A 43 5.72 -7.68 8.42
C SER A 43 5.78 -9.11 8.95
N THR A 44 5.58 -10.11 8.08
CA THR A 44 5.65 -11.52 8.42
C THR A 44 5.99 -12.38 7.18
N ASN A 45 6.14 -13.69 7.38
CA ASN A 45 6.19 -14.65 6.29
C ASN A 45 4.81 -14.72 5.62
N ILE A 46 4.78 -14.55 4.29
CA ILE A 46 3.53 -14.44 3.54
C ILE A 46 2.82 -15.79 3.48
N ILE A 47 3.56 -16.88 3.30
CA ILE A 47 2.98 -18.22 3.15
C ILE A 47 3.54 -19.13 4.22
N ASN A 48 2.66 -19.72 5.00
CA ASN A 48 2.98 -20.77 5.97
C ASN A 48 2.25 -22.04 5.53
N ILE A 49 2.99 -23.15 5.36
CA ILE A 49 2.43 -24.42 4.91
C ILE A 49 2.72 -25.50 5.94
N GLU A 50 1.69 -26.26 6.28
CA GLU A 50 1.84 -27.53 6.99
C GLU A 50 2.02 -28.66 5.97
N ILE A 51 3.20 -29.28 5.97
CA ILE A 51 3.48 -30.42 5.10
C ILE A 51 3.31 -31.71 5.92
N PRO A 52 2.50 -32.68 5.46
CA PRO A 52 2.37 -33.97 6.12
C PRO A 52 3.71 -34.72 6.05
N SER A 53 4.10 -35.32 7.18
CA SER A 53 5.37 -36.03 7.34
C SER A 53 5.49 -37.30 6.50
N THR A 54 4.36 -37.89 6.11
CA THR A 54 4.31 -39.05 5.24
C THR A 54 3.95 -38.58 3.83
N ARG A 55 4.77 -38.99 2.85
CA ARG A 55 4.41 -38.87 1.43
C ARG A 55 3.08 -39.58 1.26
N GLY A 56 2.02 -38.83 0.98
CA GLY A 56 0.73 -39.41 0.66
C GLY A 56 0.93 -40.37 -0.51
N ILE A 57 0.67 -41.65 -0.27
CA ILE A 57 0.43 -42.62 -1.33
C ILE A 57 -0.65 -41.97 -2.21
N ASP A 58 -0.40 -41.93 -3.52
CA ASP A 58 -1.27 -41.33 -4.51
C ASP A 58 -2.76 -41.59 -4.18
N ALA A 59 -3.61 -40.58 -4.34
CA ALA A 59 -5.05 -40.69 -4.09
C ALA A 59 -5.74 -41.82 -4.90
N TYR A 60 -5.03 -42.38 -5.89
CA TYR A 60 -5.29 -43.69 -6.49
C TYR A 60 -3.97 -44.45 -6.68
N PRO A 61 -3.64 -45.45 -5.83
CA PRO A 61 -2.60 -46.39 -6.19
C PRO A 61 -3.08 -47.15 -7.44
N SER A 62 -2.25 -47.19 -8.48
CA SER A 62 -2.47 -48.13 -9.56
C SER A 62 -2.53 -49.55 -8.97
N VAL A 63 -3.48 -50.35 -9.44
CA VAL A 63 -3.86 -51.68 -8.87
C VAL A 63 -2.70 -52.68 -8.79
N SER A 64 -1.51 -52.32 -9.29
CA SER A 64 -0.28 -53.09 -9.29
C SER A 64 0.59 -53.00 -8.02
N GLU A 65 0.33 -52.11 -7.06
CA GLU A 65 1.18 -51.95 -5.84
C GLU A 65 0.65 -52.65 -4.57
N PHE A 66 -0.33 -53.55 -4.69
CA PHE A 66 -0.87 -54.29 -3.54
C PHE A 66 -0.08 -55.55 -3.14
N SER A 67 1.17 -55.70 -3.56
CA SER A 67 2.02 -56.81 -3.11
C SER A 67 3.32 -56.31 -2.49
N GLN A 68 3.34 -56.40 -1.16
CA GLN A 68 4.53 -56.42 -0.30
C GLN A 68 5.18 -55.07 0.02
N THR A 69 4.54 -54.30 0.90
CA THR A 69 5.30 -53.48 1.87
C THR A 69 4.82 -53.78 3.28
N ASN A 70 5.72 -54.35 4.07
CA ASN A 70 5.55 -54.70 5.47
C ASN A 70 5.02 -53.51 6.29
N TYR A 71 3.92 -53.73 7.01
CA TYR A 71 3.36 -52.83 8.02
C TYR A 71 4.26 -52.76 9.27
N SER A 72 5.45 -52.16 9.17
CA SER A 72 6.33 -51.99 10.35
C SER A 72 7.03 -50.64 10.48
N SER A 73 6.55 -49.58 9.82
CA SER A 73 7.04 -48.21 10.07
C SER A 73 6.03 -47.13 9.68
N MET A 74 4.84 -47.11 10.29
CA MET A 74 4.10 -45.85 10.42
C MET A 74 4.72 -45.08 11.59
N GLU A 75 5.89 -44.48 11.37
CA GLU A 75 6.28 -43.34 12.19
C GLU A 75 5.24 -42.25 11.93
N CYS A 76 4.40 -41.98 12.94
CA CYS A 76 3.61 -40.76 13.01
C CYS A 76 4.57 -39.57 13.07
N GLY A 77 5.10 -39.17 11.93
CA GLY A 77 5.83 -37.92 11.85
C GLY A 77 4.85 -36.78 12.15
N LEU A 78 5.32 -35.79 12.89
CA LEU A 78 4.56 -34.57 13.10
C LEU A 78 4.58 -33.77 11.79
N PRO A 79 3.47 -33.12 11.41
CA PRO A 79 3.47 -32.23 10.26
C PRO A 79 4.54 -31.15 10.46
N THR A 80 5.37 -30.95 9.45
CA THR A 80 6.43 -29.93 9.50
C THR A 80 5.88 -28.65 8.94
N GLN A 81 5.96 -27.57 9.71
CA GLN A 81 5.56 -26.25 9.26
C GLN A 81 6.74 -25.59 8.51
N LEU A 82 6.50 -25.20 7.27
CA LEU A 82 7.43 -24.38 6.49
C LEU A 82 6.86 -22.97 6.35
N SER A 83 7.71 -21.98 6.48
CA SER A 83 7.35 -20.57 6.34
C SER A 83 8.20 -19.94 5.25
N PHE A 84 7.55 -19.22 4.34
CA PHE A 84 8.19 -18.60 3.18
C PHE A 84 7.97 -17.09 3.20
N SER A 85 9.08 -16.37 3.02
CA SER A 85 9.12 -14.92 2.87
C SER A 85 8.63 -14.48 1.49
N ALA A 86 8.31 -13.19 1.36
CA ALA A 86 7.95 -12.56 0.09
C ALA A 86 9.00 -12.79 -1.02
N ARG A 87 10.27 -12.79 -0.63
CA ARG A 87 11.40 -13.03 -1.52
C ARG A 87 11.43 -14.46 -2.01
N GLU A 88 11.31 -15.45 -1.13
CA GLU A 88 11.34 -16.87 -1.50
C GLU A 88 10.18 -17.28 -2.40
N ILE A 89 9.05 -16.59 -2.29
CA ILE A 89 7.93 -16.72 -3.22
C ILE A 89 8.28 -16.11 -4.57
N SER A 90 8.86 -14.91 -4.57
CA SER A 90 9.21 -14.16 -5.79
C SER A 90 10.37 -14.80 -6.58
N ASP A 91 11.34 -15.41 -5.90
CA ASP A 91 12.48 -16.16 -6.48
C ASP A 91 12.06 -17.58 -6.92
N GLY A 92 10.85 -18.01 -6.56
CA GLY A 92 10.30 -19.33 -6.87
C GLY A 92 10.83 -20.48 -6.02
N THR A 93 11.60 -20.20 -4.96
CA THR A 93 12.02 -21.20 -3.94
C THR A 93 10.82 -21.91 -3.34
N PHE A 94 9.74 -21.17 -3.09
CA PHE A 94 8.46 -21.72 -2.66
C PHE A 94 7.95 -22.83 -3.60
N PHE A 95 7.78 -22.51 -4.88
CA PHE A 95 7.26 -23.46 -5.88
C PHE A 95 8.17 -24.68 -6.05
N LYS A 96 9.48 -24.54 -5.88
CA LYS A 96 10.41 -25.69 -5.86
C LYS A 96 10.19 -26.56 -4.63
N ALA A 97 9.97 -25.96 -3.46
CA ALA A 97 9.79 -26.70 -2.21
C ALA A 97 8.50 -27.52 -2.20
N ILE A 98 7.44 -27.06 -2.87
CA ILE A 98 6.15 -27.75 -2.98
C ILE A 98 5.96 -28.55 -4.28
N GLU A 99 7.03 -28.69 -5.08
CA GLU A 99 6.96 -29.33 -6.40
C GLU A 99 6.45 -30.76 -6.37
N ASP A 100 6.79 -31.49 -5.31
CA ASP A 100 6.35 -32.88 -5.09
C ASP A 100 4.88 -32.99 -4.64
N TYR A 101 4.30 -31.91 -4.09
CA TYR A 101 2.96 -31.89 -3.51
C TYR A 101 1.92 -31.20 -4.41
N ASP A 102 2.38 -30.35 -5.33
CA ASP A 102 1.54 -29.68 -6.31
C ASP A 102 2.12 -29.82 -7.72
N SER A 103 1.41 -30.61 -8.54
CA SER A 103 1.75 -30.89 -9.94
C SER A 103 1.88 -29.64 -10.82
N ASP A 104 1.23 -28.53 -10.44
CA ASP A 104 1.26 -27.28 -11.18
C ASP A 104 2.49 -26.42 -10.88
N SER A 105 3.22 -26.70 -9.79
CA SER A 105 4.40 -25.93 -9.38
C SER A 105 5.44 -25.83 -10.49
N LYS A 106 5.65 -26.90 -11.26
CA LYS A 106 6.55 -26.90 -12.43
C LYS A 106 6.11 -25.90 -13.50
N ARG A 107 4.81 -25.86 -13.78
CA ARG A 107 4.21 -24.94 -14.76
C ARG A 107 4.32 -23.49 -14.27
N THR A 108 3.99 -23.24 -13.01
CA THR A 108 4.07 -21.91 -12.39
C THR A 108 5.50 -21.40 -12.35
N LEU A 109 6.47 -22.25 -11.99
CA LEU A 109 7.89 -21.90 -12.00
C LEU A 109 8.40 -21.59 -13.41
N HIS A 110 7.97 -22.34 -14.42
CA HIS A 110 8.28 -22.04 -15.81
C HIS A 110 7.70 -20.67 -16.24
N GLN A 111 6.46 -20.38 -15.87
CA GLN A 111 5.82 -19.09 -16.16
C GLN A 111 6.50 -17.94 -15.41
N LEU A 112 6.85 -18.12 -14.14
CA LEU A 112 7.60 -17.15 -13.34
C LEU A 112 8.92 -16.79 -14.02
N LYS A 113 9.68 -17.83 -14.41
CA LYS A 113 10.95 -17.62 -15.11
C LYS A 113 10.76 -16.89 -16.44
N LYS A 114 9.85 -17.36 -17.29
CA LYS A 114 9.63 -16.81 -18.63
C LYS A 114 9.10 -15.36 -18.61
N SER A 115 8.16 -15.07 -17.73
CA SER A 115 7.42 -13.80 -17.74
C SER A 115 8.03 -12.73 -16.83
N TYR A 116 8.87 -13.10 -15.86
CA TYR A 116 9.41 -12.15 -14.88
C TYR A 116 10.94 -12.19 -14.74
N HIS A 117 11.56 -13.37 -14.67
CA HIS A 117 13.03 -13.43 -14.49
C HIS A 117 13.79 -13.21 -15.80
N ASP A 118 13.29 -13.78 -16.90
CA ASP A 118 13.88 -13.66 -18.23
C ASP A 118 13.33 -12.43 -18.99
N ASP A 119 12.26 -11.78 -18.48
CA ASP A 119 11.69 -10.57 -19.08
C ASP A 119 12.55 -9.34 -18.71
N PRO A 120 13.10 -8.61 -19.69
CA PRO A 120 13.96 -7.46 -19.45
C PRO A 120 13.22 -6.20 -18.96
N VAL A 121 11.89 -6.17 -19.03
CA VAL A 121 11.04 -5.02 -18.69
C VAL A 121 10.37 -5.21 -17.34
N LEU A 122 9.92 -6.42 -17.02
CA LEU A 122 9.08 -6.71 -15.85
C LEU A 122 9.76 -7.66 -14.88
N ASN A 123 10.75 -7.17 -14.13
CA ASN A 123 11.29 -7.91 -13.00
C ASN A 123 10.70 -7.36 -11.68
N PRO A 124 9.90 -8.15 -10.94
CA PRO A 124 9.22 -7.70 -9.72
C PRO A 124 10.18 -7.42 -8.56
N LEU A 125 11.42 -7.89 -8.66
CA LEU A 125 12.47 -7.72 -7.66
C LEU A 125 13.31 -6.46 -7.90
N THR A 126 13.14 -5.81 -9.06
CA THR A 126 13.95 -4.64 -9.41
C THR A 126 13.17 -3.38 -9.06
N PRO A 127 13.73 -2.52 -8.20
CA PRO A 127 13.12 -1.23 -7.90
C PRO A 127 13.06 -0.38 -9.17
N TRP A 128 11.93 0.29 -9.37
CA TRP A 128 11.72 1.26 -10.44
C TRP A 128 12.16 2.68 -10.04
N ASP A 129 12.87 3.34 -10.96
CA ASP A 129 13.22 4.74 -10.81
C ASP A 129 12.00 5.65 -11.01
N ARG A 130 12.09 6.88 -10.48
CA ARG A 130 11.06 7.90 -10.67
C ARG A 130 10.78 8.09 -12.17
N PRO A 131 9.51 7.99 -12.61
CA PRO A 131 9.18 8.15 -14.02
C PRO A 131 9.57 9.55 -14.53
N PRO A 132 9.94 9.70 -15.82
CA PRO A 132 10.41 10.96 -16.41
C PRO A 132 9.26 11.95 -16.70
N ILE A 133 8.26 12.04 -15.83
CA ILE A 133 7.12 12.96 -15.93
C ILE A 133 7.29 14.17 -15.01
N LYS A 134 6.67 15.29 -15.39
CA LYS A 134 6.79 16.59 -14.69
C LYS A 134 6.23 16.51 -13.27
N ASN A 135 4.99 16.06 -13.14
CA ASN A 135 4.27 15.99 -11.88
C ASN A 135 3.93 14.53 -11.57
N VAL A 136 4.29 14.07 -10.38
CA VAL A 136 3.91 12.74 -9.88
C VAL A 136 3.08 12.94 -8.62
N PHE A 137 1.86 12.44 -8.61
CA PHE A 137 1.00 12.39 -7.42
C PHE A 137 0.74 10.92 -7.09
N CYS A 138 1.17 10.49 -5.92
CA CYS A 138 0.90 9.16 -5.39
C CYS A 138 -0.09 9.29 -4.25
N ILE A 139 -1.25 8.67 -4.37
CA ILE A 139 -2.36 8.86 -3.43
C ILE A 139 -2.88 7.50 -3.04
N TYR A 140 -2.89 7.21 -1.73
CA TYR A 140 -3.36 5.93 -1.22
C TYR A 140 -3.95 6.06 0.17
N GLY A 141 -4.74 5.04 0.55
CA GLY A 141 -5.28 4.92 1.88
C GLY A 141 -4.30 4.23 2.83
N VAL A 142 -4.39 4.54 4.12
CA VAL A 142 -3.57 3.91 5.16
C VAL A 142 -4.41 3.52 6.38
N ASP A 143 -3.78 2.77 7.28
CA ASP A 143 -4.31 2.35 8.57
C ASP A 143 -5.57 1.49 8.51
N SER A 144 -5.84 0.84 7.38
CA SER A 144 -6.97 -0.08 7.26
C SER A 144 -6.51 -1.53 7.43
N ARG A 145 -7.41 -2.40 7.89
CA ARG A 145 -7.10 -3.82 8.13
C ARG A 145 -6.63 -4.47 6.83
N THR A 146 -5.43 -5.04 6.82
CA THR A 146 -4.78 -5.50 5.58
C THR A 146 -4.26 -6.92 5.72
N GLU A 147 -4.57 -7.81 4.76
CA GLU A 147 -4.04 -9.17 4.76
C GLU A 147 -2.56 -9.16 4.36
N VAL A 148 -1.71 -9.78 5.18
CA VAL A 148 -0.25 -9.79 5.01
C VAL A 148 0.35 -11.20 4.98
N GLY A 149 -0.42 -12.22 5.35
CA GLY A 149 0.03 -13.61 5.28
C GLY A 149 -1.11 -14.62 5.38
N TYR A 150 -0.81 -15.85 4.97
CA TYR A 150 -1.75 -16.95 4.83
C TYR A 150 -1.15 -18.24 5.41
N TYR A 151 -1.99 -19.02 6.08
CA TYR A 151 -1.69 -20.38 6.50
C TYR A 151 -2.44 -21.38 5.62
N PHE A 152 -1.70 -22.35 5.08
CA PHE A 152 -2.24 -23.41 4.24
C PHE A 152 -2.00 -24.78 4.88
N ALA A 153 -3.00 -25.64 4.73
CA ALA A 153 -2.91 -27.05 5.09
C ALA A 153 -3.48 -27.92 3.95
N PRO A 154 -3.04 -29.19 3.84
CA PRO A 154 -3.61 -30.12 2.89
C PRO A 154 -5.09 -30.39 3.23
N SER A 155 -5.95 -30.31 2.22
CA SER A 155 -7.40 -30.50 2.39
C SER A 155 -7.83 -31.98 2.39
N GLY A 156 -6.94 -32.87 1.93
CA GLY A 156 -7.23 -34.27 1.65
C GLY A 156 -8.02 -34.52 0.34
N LYS A 157 -8.34 -33.48 -0.43
CA LYS A 157 -8.99 -33.59 -1.75
C LYS A 157 -7.95 -33.72 -2.87
N PRO A 158 -8.32 -34.32 -4.02
CA PRO A 158 -7.45 -34.30 -5.20
C PRO A 158 -7.26 -32.86 -5.71
N TYR A 159 -6.18 -32.65 -6.46
CA TYR A 159 -5.93 -31.41 -7.19
C TYR A 159 -7.17 -31.04 -8.07
N PRO A 160 -7.55 -29.75 -8.17
CA PRO A 160 -6.86 -28.55 -7.68
C PRO A 160 -7.18 -28.14 -6.23
N ASP A 161 -8.09 -28.84 -5.56
CA ASP A 161 -8.56 -28.47 -4.22
C ASP A 161 -7.68 -29.06 -3.10
N ASN A 162 -6.44 -29.47 -3.40
CA ASN A 162 -5.54 -30.17 -2.46
C ASN A 162 -5.05 -29.30 -1.30
N TRP A 163 -5.19 -27.98 -1.38
CA TRP A 163 -4.81 -27.02 -0.35
C TRP A 163 -6.01 -26.20 0.12
N ILE A 164 -6.07 -25.91 1.42
CA ILE A 164 -7.06 -25.00 2.01
C ILE A 164 -6.37 -23.94 2.86
N ILE A 165 -6.92 -22.72 2.84
CA ILE A 165 -6.49 -21.64 3.74
C ILE A 165 -7.10 -21.90 5.11
N THR A 166 -6.26 -22.24 6.09
CA THR A 166 -6.69 -22.48 7.47
C THR A 166 -6.83 -21.17 8.24
N ASP A 167 -5.93 -20.21 7.99
CA ASP A 167 -5.90 -18.92 8.69
C ASP A 167 -5.32 -17.80 7.81
N VAL A 168 -5.62 -16.55 8.17
CA VAL A 168 -5.14 -15.33 7.50
C VAL A 168 -4.60 -14.37 8.54
N ILE A 169 -3.40 -13.87 8.31
CA ILE A 169 -2.74 -12.86 9.14
C ILE A 169 -3.11 -11.48 8.61
N TYR A 170 -3.60 -10.64 9.51
CA TYR A 170 -3.94 -9.25 9.25
C TYR A 170 -2.96 -8.33 9.97
N GLU A 171 -2.58 -7.26 9.31
CA GLU A 171 -1.92 -6.10 9.89
C GLU A 171 -2.96 -5.02 10.17
N ILE A 172 -2.98 -4.54 11.41
CA ILE A 172 -3.86 -3.47 11.86
C ILE A 172 -3.16 -2.62 12.92
N GLU A 173 -3.01 -1.32 12.65
CA GLU A 173 -2.54 -0.30 13.61
C GLU A 173 -1.23 -0.69 14.32
N GLY A 174 -0.26 -1.24 13.58
CA GLY A 174 1.03 -1.64 14.13
C GLY A 174 1.01 -2.95 14.91
N SER A 175 -0.01 -3.79 14.69
CA SER A 175 -0.11 -5.14 15.27
C SER A 175 -0.45 -6.19 14.21
N LEU A 176 -0.01 -7.43 14.44
CA LEU A 176 -0.33 -8.59 13.61
C LEU A 176 -1.29 -9.50 14.34
N VAL A 177 -2.43 -9.77 13.71
CA VAL A 177 -3.51 -10.58 14.28
C VAL A 177 -3.99 -11.63 13.28
N SER A 178 -4.19 -12.85 13.76
CA SER A 178 -4.82 -13.93 13.01
C SER A 178 -6.32 -13.65 12.78
N ARG A 179 -6.96 -14.35 11.84
CA ARG A 179 -8.43 -14.32 11.66
C ARG A 179 -9.16 -14.68 12.95
N SER A 180 -8.57 -15.54 13.76
CA SER A 180 -9.08 -15.96 15.07
C SER A 180 -8.91 -14.90 16.18
N GLY A 181 -8.20 -13.79 15.90
CA GLY A 181 -7.93 -12.71 16.86
C GLY A 181 -6.68 -12.93 17.72
N ASN A 182 -5.95 -14.03 17.53
CA ASN A 182 -4.69 -14.28 18.22
C ASN A 182 -3.58 -13.37 17.68
N GLN A 183 -2.74 -12.85 18.58
CA GLN A 183 -1.57 -12.07 18.20
C GLN A 183 -0.52 -12.98 17.56
N VAL A 184 0.07 -12.53 16.45
CA VAL A 184 1.08 -13.28 15.69
C VAL A 184 2.43 -12.57 15.84
N GLU A 185 3.50 -13.34 15.99
CA GLU A 185 4.87 -12.80 16.02
C GLU A 185 5.27 -12.26 14.64
N GLY A 186 5.88 -11.08 14.62
CA GLY A 186 6.38 -10.44 13.41
C GLY A 186 6.74 -8.98 13.64
N ASN A 187 7.12 -8.29 12.56
CA ASN A 187 7.57 -6.91 12.58
C ASN A 187 6.55 -6.03 11.82
N PRO A 188 5.43 -5.64 12.45
CA PRO A 188 4.45 -4.79 11.80
C PRO A 188 5.08 -3.49 11.30
N GLY A 189 4.61 -3.02 10.14
CA GLY A 189 5.01 -1.75 9.56
C GLY A 189 4.50 -0.55 10.38
N PRO A 190 4.96 0.67 10.04
CA PRO A 190 4.56 1.88 10.75
C PRO A 190 3.07 2.21 10.58
N ALA A 191 2.45 1.74 9.50
CA ALA A 191 1.04 1.88 9.20
C ALA A 191 0.53 0.62 8.49
N SER A 192 -0.78 0.38 8.56
CA SER A 192 -1.43 -0.69 7.79
C SER A 192 -1.83 -0.20 6.39
N GLY A 193 -2.12 -1.13 5.48
CA GLY A 193 -2.56 -0.84 4.11
C GLY A 193 -4.01 -0.35 4.00
N ASP A 194 -4.66 -0.64 2.87
CA ASP A 194 -5.90 0.02 2.42
C ASP A 194 -7.13 -0.88 2.20
N GLU A 195 -7.31 -1.90 3.06
CA GLU A 195 -8.48 -2.82 3.15
C GLU A 195 -9.08 -3.19 1.78
N THR A 196 -8.46 -4.15 1.08
CA THR A 196 -9.03 -4.73 -0.15
C THR A 196 -8.93 -6.25 -0.18
N VAL A 197 -9.78 -6.86 -1.01
CA VAL A 197 -9.76 -8.30 -1.38
C VAL A 197 -8.43 -8.72 -2.04
N SER A 198 -7.67 -7.74 -2.52
CA SER A 198 -6.28 -7.88 -2.98
C SER A 198 -5.43 -6.85 -2.21
N SER A 199 -5.39 -7.05 -0.89
CA SER A 199 -4.71 -6.21 0.10
C SER A 199 -3.36 -5.70 -0.43
N VAL A 200 -3.20 -4.38 -0.51
CA VAL A 200 -1.91 -3.78 -0.81
C VAL A 200 -1.28 -3.35 0.52
N PRO A 201 -0.24 -4.05 1.02
CA PRO A 201 0.42 -3.65 2.25
C PRO A 201 1.00 -2.26 2.13
N TYR A 202 1.07 -1.55 3.25
CA TYR A 202 1.61 -0.20 3.29
C TYR A 202 3.01 -0.11 2.66
N HIS A 203 3.89 -1.10 2.89
CA HIS A 203 5.20 -1.18 2.24
C HIS A 203 5.16 -1.13 0.69
N SER A 204 4.09 -1.64 0.08
CA SER A 204 3.93 -1.55 -1.37
C SER A 204 3.35 -0.21 -1.81
N LEU A 205 2.51 0.42 -0.98
CA LEU A 205 1.89 1.73 -1.26
C LEU A 205 2.90 2.87 -1.08
N SER A 206 3.65 2.86 0.02
CA SER A 206 4.62 3.89 0.39
C SER A 206 5.86 3.92 -0.50
N TRP A 207 6.01 2.95 -1.40
CA TRP A 207 7.16 2.88 -2.30
C TRP A 207 7.39 4.16 -3.12
N CYS A 208 6.31 4.85 -3.50
CA CYS A 208 6.41 6.11 -4.22
C CYS A 208 7.08 7.24 -3.42
N LYS A 209 7.25 7.10 -2.10
CA LYS A 209 8.08 8.02 -1.30
C LYS A 209 9.55 7.97 -1.67
N ASN A 210 10.04 6.86 -2.24
CA ASN A 210 11.40 6.79 -2.80
C ASN A 210 11.62 7.75 -3.99
N TRP A 211 10.54 8.29 -4.57
CA TRP A 211 10.62 9.32 -5.62
C TRP A 211 10.63 10.75 -5.08
N LEU A 212 10.53 10.92 -3.76
CA LEU A 212 10.75 12.18 -3.07
C LEU A 212 12.26 12.43 -2.96
N GLY A 213 12.66 13.69 -3.05
CA GLY A 213 14.03 14.12 -2.87
C GLY A 213 14.52 14.04 -1.42
N PRO A 214 15.75 14.52 -1.17
CA PRO A 214 16.39 14.47 0.14
C PRO A 214 15.75 15.41 1.17
N ARG A 215 14.97 16.40 0.71
CA ARG A 215 14.22 17.33 1.57
C ARG A 215 12.76 17.27 1.19
N VAL A 216 11.93 17.00 2.19
CA VAL A 216 10.48 16.85 2.02
C VAL A 216 9.76 17.75 3.00
N ASN A 217 8.71 18.43 2.52
CA ASN A 217 7.80 19.15 3.39
C ASN A 217 6.63 18.24 3.74
N ILE A 218 6.38 18.07 5.04
CA ILE A 218 5.30 17.24 5.57
C ILE A 218 4.24 18.17 6.12
N THR A 219 3.02 18.02 5.63
CA THR A 219 1.86 18.71 6.19
C THR A 219 0.81 17.68 6.57
N ARG A 220 0.22 17.79 7.76
CA ARG A 220 -0.90 16.97 8.19
C ARG A 220 -2.10 17.85 8.48
N ALA A 221 -3.22 17.53 7.86
CA ALA A 221 -4.47 18.25 8.04
C ALA A 221 -5.63 17.26 8.30
N PRO A 222 -6.65 17.64 9.08
CA PRO A 222 -7.88 16.86 9.18
C PRO A 222 -8.52 16.59 7.82
N GLN A 223 -9.16 15.42 7.67
CA GLN A 223 -9.95 15.09 6.47
C GLN A 223 -11.24 15.93 6.38
N SER A 224 -11.73 16.48 7.47
CA SER A 224 -12.87 17.40 7.52
C SER A 224 -12.44 18.86 7.38
N GLU A 225 -13.41 19.77 7.37
CA GLU A 225 -13.19 21.21 7.46
C GLU A 225 -12.48 21.55 8.76
N HIS A 226 -11.58 22.53 8.72
CA HIS A 226 -10.77 22.94 9.87
C HIS A 226 -10.34 24.41 9.77
N ASP A 227 -10.19 25.07 10.91
CA ASP A 227 -9.79 26.49 10.99
C ASP A 227 -8.29 26.70 10.81
N GLY A 228 -7.51 25.62 10.84
CA GLY A 228 -6.06 25.60 10.69
C GLY A 228 -5.28 25.48 11.99
N SER A 229 -5.95 25.52 13.14
CA SER A 229 -5.31 25.24 14.44
C SER A 229 -4.84 23.79 14.57
N ASP A 230 -5.58 22.86 13.94
CA ASP A 230 -5.28 21.42 13.94
C ASP A 230 -4.31 20.98 12.84
N VAL A 231 -3.80 21.92 12.03
CA VAL A 231 -2.84 21.63 10.96
C VAL A 231 -1.43 21.62 11.52
N GLN A 232 -0.72 20.54 11.27
CA GLN A 232 0.66 20.34 11.68
C GLN A 232 1.55 20.42 10.45
N VAL A 233 2.66 21.16 10.53
CA VAL A 233 3.59 21.35 9.41
C VAL A 233 5.01 21.15 9.90
N GLU A 234 5.74 20.29 9.20
CA GLU A 234 7.18 20.08 9.35
C GLU A 234 7.85 20.36 8.00
N LEU A 235 8.76 21.31 7.96
CA LEU A 235 9.44 21.73 6.74
C LEU A 235 10.87 21.20 6.70
N ASN A 236 11.35 20.88 5.50
CA ASN A 236 12.73 20.44 5.25
C ASN A 236 13.12 19.19 6.06
N VAL A 237 12.23 18.21 6.16
CA VAL A 237 12.54 16.92 6.78
C VAL A 237 13.52 16.17 5.88
N GLU A 238 14.62 15.70 6.47
CA GLU A 238 15.62 14.94 5.75
C GLU A 238 15.10 13.53 5.43
N HIS A 239 15.18 13.14 4.17
CA HIS A 239 14.76 11.83 3.67
C HIS A 239 16.01 11.01 3.31
N HIS A 240 16.31 10.01 4.13
CA HIS A 240 17.51 9.17 4.05
C HIS A 240 17.20 7.78 3.48
N ASP A 241 16.70 7.70 2.24
CA ASP A 241 16.40 6.45 1.51
C ASP A 241 15.58 5.40 2.32
N GLU A 242 14.81 5.86 3.29
CA GLU A 242 13.97 5.08 4.22
C GLU A 242 12.62 5.78 4.36
N ASP A 243 11.58 5.02 4.71
CA ASP A 243 10.23 5.57 4.81
C ASP A 243 10.18 6.69 5.84
N VAL A 244 9.67 7.85 5.40
CA VAL A 244 9.51 9.03 6.25
C VAL A 244 8.25 8.86 7.07
N VAL A 245 8.44 8.63 8.37
CA VAL A 245 7.35 8.58 9.35
C VAL A 245 7.22 9.96 10.01
N PRO A 246 6.08 10.64 9.89
CA PRO A 246 5.85 11.97 10.43
C PRO A 246 5.77 11.94 11.96
N ASN A 247 6.55 12.77 12.65
CA ASN A 247 6.56 12.85 14.13
C ASN A 247 5.48 13.81 14.65
N MET A 248 4.24 13.54 14.27
CA MET A 248 3.08 14.42 14.48
C MET A 248 2.03 13.74 15.37
N THR A 249 1.42 14.49 16.29
CA THR A 249 0.41 13.97 17.22
C THR A 249 -0.89 13.61 16.49
N ARG A 250 -1.48 12.46 16.85
CA ARG A 250 -2.73 11.95 16.28
C ARG A 250 -3.84 11.94 17.33
N SER A 251 -5.00 12.50 16.97
CA SER A 251 -6.23 12.31 17.74
C SER A 251 -6.94 11.05 17.25
N PRO A 252 -7.30 10.09 18.12
CA PRO A 252 -7.90 8.82 17.71
C PRO A 252 -9.30 8.96 17.09
N ARG A 253 -9.96 10.11 17.25
CA ARG A 253 -11.30 10.36 16.72
C ARG A 253 -11.31 11.12 15.39
N VAL A 254 -10.16 11.65 14.98
CA VAL A 254 -10.03 12.49 13.79
C VAL A 254 -9.23 11.71 12.74
N LYS A 255 -9.76 11.67 11.52
CA LYS A 255 -9.04 11.13 10.38
C LYS A 255 -8.22 12.24 9.76
N TYR A 256 -6.96 11.97 9.45
CA TYR A 256 -6.07 12.95 8.85
C TYR A 256 -5.73 12.59 7.40
N ILE A 257 -5.25 13.59 6.67
CA ILE A 257 -4.50 13.44 5.43
C ILE A 257 -3.09 13.94 5.72
N THR A 258 -2.08 13.13 5.40
CA THR A 258 -0.68 13.54 5.46
C THR A 258 -0.15 13.73 4.05
N TYR A 259 0.42 14.89 3.78
CA TYR A 259 1.00 15.31 2.52
C TYR A 259 2.52 15.32 2.66
N TYR A 260 3.20 14.62 1.77
CA TYR A 260 4.66 14.68 1.61
C TYR A 260 4.94 15.32 0.27
N GLU A 261 5.55 16.48 0.27
CA GLU A 261 5.68 17.32 -0.91
C GLU A 261 7.14 17.68 -1.16
N ASP A 262 7.59 17.45 -2.39
CA ASP A 262 8.91 17.84 -2.87
C ASP A 262 8.81 18.45 -4.27
N SER A 263 9.40 19.64 -4.41
CA SER A 263 9.50 20.37 -5.69
C SER A 263 10.87 21.00 -5.91
N GLU A 264 11.81 20.80 -4.98
CA GLU A 264 13.13 21.44 -5.02
C GLU A 264 14.20 20.49 -5.53
N SER A 265 14.03 19.18 -5.30
CA SER A 265 15.06 18.17 -5.61
C SER A 265 15.37 18.05 -7.10
N ILE A 266 14.35 18.11 -7.95
CA ILE A 266 14.49 17.96 -9.40
C ILE A 266 13.92 19.20 -10.08
N PRO A 267 14.78 20.04 -10.69
CA PRO A 267 14.34 21.27 -11.34
C PRO A 267 13.21 21.04 -12.35
N GLY A 268 12.12 21.78 -12.18
CA GLY A 268 10.96 21.72 -13.07
C GLY A 268 10.06 20.49 -12.88
N LYS A 269 10.37 19.61 -11.93
CA LYS A 269 9.53 18.47 -11.56
C LYS A 269 9.08 18.58 -10.11
N ARG A 270 7.95 17.95 -9.80
CA ARG A 270 7.44 17.83 -8.42
C ARG A 270 6.87 16.46 -8.17
N THR A 271 6.99 16.01 -6.94
CA THR A 271 6.48 14.74 -6.43
C THR A 271 5.67 15.04 -5.18
N ALA A 272 4.45 14.51 -5.10
CA ALA A 272 3.64 14.56 -3.89
C ALA A 272 3.09 13.18 -3.56
N VAL A 273 3.14 12.83 -2.27
CA VAL A 273 2.54 11.61 -1.73
C VAL A 273 1.47 12.01 -0.73
N TRP A 274 0.24 11.53 -0.91
CA TRP A 274 -0.90 11.83 -0.05
C TRP A 274 -1.39 10.55 0.61
N GLU A 275 -1.35 10.52 1.94
CA GLU A 275 -1.80 9.40 2.76
C GLU A 275 -3.13 9.76 3.42
N LEU A 276 -4.18 8.99 3.14
CA LEU A 276 -5.51 9.20 3.70
C LEU A 276 -5.84 8.14 4.74
N ASP A 277 -6.03 8.56 5.99
CA ASP A 277 -6.41 7.65 7.08
C ASP A 277 -7.75 6.95 6.81
N LYS A 278 -7.76 5.62 6.97
CA LYS A 278 -8.95 4.77 6.87
C LYS A 278 -9.71 4.95 5.55
N ALA A 279 -8.99 5.23 4.46
CA ALA A 279 -9.53 5.30 3.12
C ALA A 279 -9.35 3.95 2.41
N ASN A 280 -10.43 3.41 1.89
CA ASN A 280 -10.39 2.15 1.14
C ASN A 280 -9.86 2.40 -0.28
N HIS A 281 -8.93 1.57 -0.75
CA HIS A 281 -8.34 1.67 -2.10
C HIS A 281 -9.37 1.88 -3.20
N ARG A 282 -10.41 1.02 -3.23
CA ARG A 282 -11.41 0.96 -4.30
C ARG A 282 -12.32 2.19 -4.29
N ASN A 283 -12.55 2.73 -3.10
CA ASN A 283 -13.47 3.84 -2.89
C ASN A 283 -12.75 5.18 -2.66
N ILE A 284 -11.43 5.24 -2.79
CA ILE A 284 -10.66 6.45 -2.51
C ILE A 284 -11.10 7.61 -3.42
N VAL A 285 -11.40 7.32 -4.68
CA VAL A 285 -11.94 8.29 -5.67
C VAL A 285 -13.36 8.78 -5.35
N ARG A 286 -14.06 8.11 -4.43
CA ARG A 286 -15.37 8.54 -3.91
C ARG A 286 -15.24 9.34 -2.62
N SER A 287 -14.02 9.46 -2.06
CA SER A 287 -13.76 10.24 -0.86
C SER A 287 -13.97 11.73 -1.15
N PRO A 288 -14.90 12.41 -0.45
CA PRO A 288 -15.08 13.85 -0.60
C PRO A 288 -13.80 14.63 -0.25
N ALA A 289 -13.06 14.16 0.77
CA ALA A 289 -11.82 14.79 1.20
C ALA A 289 -10.74 14.73 0.11
N LEU A 290 -10.58 13.57 -0.56
CA LEU A 290 -9.66 13.47 -1.70
C LEU A 290 -10.07 14.39 -2.84
N MET A 291 -11.35 14.32 -3.25
CA MET A 291 -11.84 15.08 -4.39
C MET A 291 -11.70 16.58 -4.17
N ARG A 292 -11.91 17.05 -2.94
CA ARG A 292 -11.68 18.44 -2.54
C ARG A 292 -10.22 18.85 -2.74
N GLU A 293 -9.29 18.08 -2.20
CA GLU A 293 -7.86 18.38 -2.26
C GLU A 293 -7.30 18.31 -3.68
N LEU A 294 -7.74 17.31 -4.44
CA LEU A 294 -7.36 17.16 -5.84
C LEU A 294 -7.89 18.32 -6.68
N TRP A 295 -9.16 18.71 -6.48
CA TRP A 295 -9.74 19.84 -7.17
C TRP A 295 -9.03 21.15 -6.84
N LEU A 296 -8.71 21.40 -5.57
CA LEU A 296 -7.94 22.58 -5.16
C LEU A 296 -6.52 22.58 -5.74
N GLN A 297 -5.87 21.42 -5.82
CA GLN A 297 -4.55 21.32 -6.46
C GLN A 297 -4.62 21.59 -7.96
N ILE A 298 -5.64 21.09 -8.66
CA ILE A 298 -5.86 21.39 -10.08
C ILE A 298 -6.15 22.88 -10.27
N TRP A 299 -6.97 23.47 -9.40
CA TRP A 299 -7.27 24.90 -9.43
C TRP A 299 -6.01 25.75 -9.24
N HIS A 300 -5.18 25.40 -8.26
CA HIS A 300 -3.86 26.01 -8.02
C HIS A 300 -2.96 25.91 -9.26
N ASP A 301 -2.89 24.74 -9.90
CA ASP A 301 -2.03 24.49 -11.07
C ASP A 301 -2.40 25.30 -12.32
N ILE A 302 -3.68 25.69 -12.45
CA ILE A 302 -4.15 26.52 -13.57
C ILE A 302 -3.64 27.97 -13.43
N HIS A 303 -3.36 28.42 -12.21
CA HIS A 303 -2.92 29.77 -11.92
C HIS A 303 -1.39 29.83 -11.82
N ALA A 304 -0.76 30.19 -12.94
CA ALA A 304 0.70 30.15 -13.09
C ALA A 304 1.46 31.21 -12.25
N ASP A 305 0.74 32.16 -11.65
CA ASP A 305 1.27 33.27 -10.84
C ASP A 305 1.40 32.93 -9.35
N SER A 306 0.99 31.73 -8.93
CA SER A 306 1.10 31.34 -7.52
C SER A 306 2.56 31.30 -7.04
N PRO A 307 2.87 31.88 -5.85
CA PRO A 307 4.22 31.87 -5.29
C PRO A 307 4.65 30.47 -4.83
N SER A 308 3.71 29.57 -4.50
CA SER A 308 4.00 28.21 -4.05
C SER A 308 3.90 27.19 -5.18
N LYS A 309 4.60 26.05 -5.05
CA LYS A 309 4.49 24.93 -6.00
C LYS A 309 3.33 23.98 -5.72
N PHE A 310 2.74 24.08 -4.54
CA PHE A 310 1.62 23.28 -4.06
C PHE A 310 0.58 24.17 -3.37
N VAL A 311 -0.67 23.69 -3.34
CA VAL A 311 -1.78 24.38 -2.69
C VAL A 311 -1.60 24.42 -1.17
N SER A 312 -1.86 25.57 -0.54
CA SER A 312 -1.81 25.67 0.92
C SER A 312 -2.83 24.75 1.59
N LYS A 313 -2.42 24.08 2.68
CA LYS A 313 -3.26 23.18 3.50
C LYS A 313 -3.66 23.79 4.84
N ALA A 314 -3.40 25.08 5.08
CA ALA A 314 -3.49 25.70 6.40
C ALA A 314 -4.94 25.86 6.90
N LYS A 315 -5.82 26.53 6.17
CA LYS A 315 -7.23 26.72 6.58
C LYS A 315 -8.14 26.05 5.55
N ARG A 316 -9.08 25.21 5.96
CA ARG A 316 -10.06 24.59 5.06
C ARG A 316 -11.46 24.97 5.50
N GLY A 317 -12.04 25.93 4.78
CA GLY A 317 -13.45 26.24 4.89
C GLY A 317 -14.31 25.20 4.18
N PRO A 318 -15.63 25.20 4.45
CA PRO A 318 -16.58 24.37 3.72
C PRO A 318 -16.62 24.80 2.24
N LEU A 319 -16.56 23.83 1.33
CA LEU A 319 -16.58 24.06 -0.12
C LEU A 319 -17.84 23.50 -0.79
N ARG A 320 -18.61 22.68 -0.06
CA ARG A 320 -19.94 22.22 -0.44
C ARG A 320 -20.97 22.50 0.65
N ASP A 321 -22.25 22.48 0.29
CA ASP A 321 -23.35 22.55 1.26
C ASP A 321 -23.24 21.41 2.30
N ASP A 322 -22.80 20.23 1.88
CA ASP A 322 -22.60 19.06 2.75
C ASP A 322 -21.52 19.27 3.83
N ASP A 323 -20.58 20.19 3.59
CA ASP A 323 -19.50 20.54 4.52
C ASP A 323 -19.99 21.52 5.62
N CYS A 324 -21.15 22.14 5.41
CA CYS A 324 -21.80 22.99 6.39
C CYS A 324 -22.62 22.15 7.38
N TYR A 325 -22.30 22.25 8.67
CA TYR A 325 -23.05 21.56 9.72
C TYR A 325 -23.58 22.53 10.78
N TRP A 326 -24.59 22.06 11.52
CA TRP A 326 -25.20 22.79 12.62
C TRP A 326 -24.43 22.54 13.93
N ASP A 327 -23.95 23.61 14.57
CA ASP A 327 -23.38 23.56 15.92
C ASP A 327 -24.53 23.67 16.93
N TYR A 328 -24.91 22.53 17.51
CA TYR A 328 -25.98 22.45 18.52
C TYR A 328 -25.67 23.24 19.79
N GLY A 329 -24.39 23.37 20.18
CA GLY A 329 -23.99 24.11 21.37
C GLY A 329 -24.16 25.62 21.21
N LYS A 330 -23.98 26.12 19.98
CA LYS A 330 -24.11 27.54 19.65
C LYS A 330 -25.43 27.90 18.96
N ALA A 331 -26.29 26.91 18.69
CA ALA A 331 -27.56 27.05 17.99
C ALA A 331 -27.44 27.85 16.67
N ARG A 332 -26.39 27.58 15.88
CA ARG A 332 -26.14 28.21 14.57
C ARG A 332 -25.30 27.29 13.69
N CYS A 333 -25.21 27.58 12.39
CA CYS A 333 -24.24 26.89 11.54
C CYS A 333 -22.81 27.13 12.05
N ALA A 334 -21.99 26.07 12.04
CA ALA A 334 -20.69 26.07 12.69
C ALA A 334 -19.74 27.14 12.11
N TRP A 335 -19.87 27.40 10.81
CA TRP A 335 -19.08 28.35 10.04
C TRP A 335 -19.92 29.55 9.61
N PRO A 336 -20.20 30.53 10.48
CA PRO A 336 -21.08 31.66 10.15
C PRO A 336 -20.54 32.56 9.02
N GLU A 337 -19.23 32.54 8.78
CA GLU A 337 -18.58 33.27 7.69
C GLU A 337 -18.93 32.67 6.32
N TYR A 338 -18.97 31.34 6.22
CA TYR A 338 -19.09 30.59 4.97
C TYR A 338 -20.49 30.00 4.76
N CYS A 339 -21.16 29.62 5.83
CA CYS A 339 -22.44 28.94 5.82
C CYS A 339 -23.54 29.82 6.41
N GLU A 340 -24.71 29.79 5.79
CA GLU A 340 -25.93 30.40 6.30
C GLU A 340 -26.99 29.33 6.57
N TYR A 341 -27.88 29.64 7.52
CA TYR A 341 -29.07 28.83 7.70
C TYR A 341 -30.11 29.24 6.66
N ARG A 342 -30.40 28.34 5.74
CA ARG A 342 -31.38 28.52 4.67
C ARG A 342 -32.19 27.25 4.53
N TYR A 343 -33.40 27.22 5.10
CA TYR A 343 -34.30 26.06 5.01
C TYR A 343 -34.80 25.86 3.57
N VAL A 344 -34.81 24.61 3.11
CA VAL A 344 -35.46 24.17 1.86
C VAL A 344 -36.46 23.06 2.19
N PHE A 345 -37.62 23.08 1.54
CA PHE A 345 -38.64 22.06 1.74
C PHE A 345 -38.06 20.66 1.46
N GLY A 346 -38.12 19.79 2.47
CA GLY A 346 -37.48 18.46 2.46
C GLY A 346 -36.34 18.32 3.47
N ASP A 347 -35.86 19.42 4.06
CA ASP A 347 -34.92 19.37 5.17
C ASP A 347 -35.61 18.78 6.42
N VAL A 348 -35.04 17.70 6.94
CA VAL A 348 -35.52 16.94 8.11
C VAL A 348 -34.76 17.32 9.38
N HIS A 349 -33.52 17.81 9.27
CA HIS A 349 -32.71 18.23 10.42
C HIS A 349 -31.99 19.57 10.19
N LEU A 350 -31.64 20.27 11.27
CA LEU A 350 -31.04 21.62 11.22
C LEU A 350 -29.75 21.68 10.39
N GLY A 351 -28.95 20.60 10.41
CA GLY A 351 -27.75 20.48 9.58
C GLY A 351 -28.02 20.57 8.07
N GLN A 352 -29.10 19.98 7.56
CA GLN A 352 -29.46 20.04 6.13
C GLN A 352 -29.82 21.46 5.69
N SER A 353 -30.26 22.29 6.64
CA SER A 353 -30.55 23.69 6.39
C SER A 353 -29.32 24.59 6.49
N CYS A 354 -28.17 24.10 6.94
CA CYS A 354 -26.91 24.83 6.81
C CYS A 354 -26.36 24.64 5.41
N ARG A 355 -26.26 25.74 4.66
CA ARG A 355 -25.80 25.73 3.27
C ARG A 355 -24.74 26.79 3.07
N LEU A 356 -23.92 26.64 2.04
CA LEU A 356 -22.95 27.66 1.71
C LEU A 356 -23.66 28.95 1.32
N ARG A 357 -23.13 30.04 1.87
CA ARG A 357 -23.38 31.38 1.34
C ARG A 357 -22.85 31.37 -0.08
N ASN A 358 -23.51 32.10 -0.97
CA ASN A 358 -23.13 32.19 -2.37
C ASN A 358 -21.68 32.73 -2.45
N SER A 359 -20.68 31.83 -2.54
CA SER A 359 -19.27 32.19 -2.44
C SER A 359 -18.77 32.58 -3.83
N SER A 360 -18.29 33.81 -3.96
CA SER A 360 -17.65 34.28 -5.18
C SER A 360 -16.32 33.56 -5.38
N ALA A 361 -15.81 33.58 -6.62
CA ALA A 361 -14.48 33.09 -6.98
C ALA A 361 -13.35 33.66 -6.07
N ASP A 362 -13.60 34.79 -5.39
CA ASP A 362 -12.68 35.43 -4.45
C ASP A 362 -12.32 34.55 -3.24
N ALA A 363 -13.22 33.70 -2.76
CA ALA A 363 -12.92 32.78 -1.67
C ALA A 363 -11.94 31.67 -2.08
N LEU A 364 -11.93 31.31 -3.37
CA LEU A 364 -11.04 30.29 -3.93
C LEU A 364 -9.65 30.83 -4.25
N LEU A 365 -9.53 32.13 -4.51
CA LEU A 365 -8.24 32.81 -4.67
C LEU A 365 -7.38 32.74 -3.40
N HIS A 366 -7.98 32.55 -2.21
CA HIS A 366 -7.21 32.33 -0.98
C HIS A 366 -6.40 31.01 -1.00
N TYR A 367 -6.74 30.08 -1.89
CA TYR A 367 -6.07 28.78 -2.01
C TYR A 367 -5.05 28.73 -3.16
N VAL A 368 -5.07 29.71 -4.05
CA VAL A 368 -4.09 29.91 -5.14
C VAL A 368 -2.96 30.78 -4.64
#